data_AF-A0AAD6JC77-F1
#
_entry.id   AF-A0AAD6JC77-F1
#
_cell.length_a   1.000
_cell.length_b   1.000
_cell.length_c   1.000
_cell.angle_alpha   90.00
_cell.angle_beta   90.00
_cell.angle_gamma   90.00
#
_symmetry.space_group_name_H-M   'P 1'
#
loop_
_entity.id
_entity.type
_entity.pdbx_description
1 polymer ?
#
loop_
_entity_poly.entity_id
_entity_poly.type
_entity_poly.pdbx_seq_one_letter_code
_entity_poly.pdbx_strand_id
1 'polypeptide(L)'
;MTVEAQDATLTNDATLTKMKSFLEDALQSSCEGIMVKSLDIDAGYFPSKRTDGWLKVKKDYVEGLNDSLDLVPIGAWHGNGRKAGWFSPFLMACYNPETEEFQSVCRVMSGFSDAFYIEMKEFFSGDRILAKKPPYYRTVEVPDMWFSPEVVWEIRGADFTISPVHQAAVGLVHQSRGISIRFPRFIHSTPDRNPEECSTAADIAEMFNSQTRKMDVTAER
;
A
#
# COMPACT_ATOMS: atom_id res chain seq x y z
N MET A 1 -20.26 21.43 3.71
CA MET A 1 -19.45 22.64 3.48
C MET A 1 -19.58 23.02 2.01
N THR A 2 -19.76 24.31 1.73
CA THR A 2 -19.76 24.87 0.36
C THR A 2 -18.66 25.93 0.29
N VAL A 3 -17.98 26.00 -0.85
CA VAL A 3 -16.91 26.98 -1.12
C VAL A 3 -17.28 27.71 -2.39
N GLU A 4 -17.40 29.03 -2.32
CA GLU A 4 -17.71 29.87 -3.47
C GLU A 4 -16.51 29.97 -4.41
N ALA A 5 -16.76 30.24 -5.70
CA ALA A 5 -15.71 30.27 -6.72
C ALA A 5 -14.57 31.28 -6.41
N GLN A 6 -14.92 32.41 -5.80
CA GLN A 6 -13.96 33.44 -5.38
C GLN A 6 -13.05 32.98 -4.24
N ASP A 7 -13.49 32.01 -3.43
CA ASP A 7 -12.78 31.49 -2.28
C ASP A 7 -12.00 30.20 -2.59
N ALA A 8 -12.23 29.61 -3.78
CA ALA A 8 -11.60 28.38 -4.26
C ALA A 8 -10.19 28.64 -4.85
N THR A 9 -9.32 29.29 -4.08
CA THR A 9 -7.94 29.61 -4.49
C THR A 9 -6.92 28.99 -3.53
N LEU A 10 -5.73 28.65 -4.04
CA LEU A 10 -4.64 28.07 -3.24
C LEU A 10 -4.12 29.00 -2.13
N THR A 11 -4.35 30.31 -2.27
CA THR A 11 -3.92 31.35 -1.32
C THR A 11 -4.95 31.62 -0.22
N ASN A 12 -6.13 31.00 -0.27
CA ASN A 12 -7.15 31.20 0.75
C ASN A 12 -6.96 30.18 1.89
N ASP A 13 -6.15 30.58 2.88
CA ASP A 13 -5.84 29.75 4.04
C ASP A 13 -7.08 29.35 4.86
N ALA A 14 -8.10 30.22 4.91
CA ALA A 14 -9.33 29.94 5.64
C ALA A 14 -10.13 28.80 5.00
N THR A 15 -10.24 28.81 3.66
CA THR A 15 -10.85 27.71 2.90
C THR A 15 -10.05 26.42 3.06
N LEU A 16 -8.73 26.50 2.91
CA LEU A 16 -7.85 25.34 3.06
C LEU A 16 -7.98 24.72 4.45
N THR A 17 -8.03 25.54 5.51
CA THR A 17 -8.19 25.08 6.89
C THR A 17 -9.53 24.39 7.10
N LYS A 18 -10.62 24.94 6.57
CA LYS A 18 -11.95 24.30 6.62
C LYS A 18 -11.96 22.97 5.88
N MET A 19 -11.34 22.88 4.71
CA MET A 19 -11.25 21.63 3.95
C MET A 19 -10.43 20.57 4.68
N LYS A 20 -9.31 20.95 5.30
CA LYS A 20 -8.49 20.05 6.12
C LYS A 20 -9.25 19.52 7.34
N SER A 21 -9.90 20.40 8.09
CA SER A 21 -10.74 20.00 9.23
C SER A 21 -11.88 19.07 8.81
N PHE A 22 -12.55 19.34 7.69
CA PHE A 22 -13.61 18.46 7.20
C PHE A 22 -13.09 17.09 6.74
N LEU A 23 -11.87 17.05 6.17
CA LEU A 23 -11.19 15.79 5.85
C LEU A 23 -10.83 15.01 7.12
N GLU A 24 -10.24 15.67 8.13
CA GLU A 24 -9.90 15.05 9.41
C GLU A 24 -11.13 14.47 10.11
N ASP A 25 -12.24 15.20 10.17
CA ASP A 25 -13.51 14.73 10.75
C ASP A 25 -14.04 13.48 10.00
N ALA A 26 -13.94 13.47 8.67
CA ALA A 26 -14.35 12.33 7.86
C ALA A 26 -13.48 11.09 8.16
N LEU A 27 -12.17 11.27 8.28
CA LEU A 27 -11.23 10.18 8.62
C LEU A 27 -11.48 9.65 10.04
N GLN A 28 -11.71 10.53 11.01
CA GLN A 28 -12.11 10.15 12.39
C GLN A 28 -13.42 9.38 12.42
N SER A 29 -14.33 9.71 11.50
CA SER A 29 -15.60 8.99 11.30
C SER A 29 -15.46 7.70 10.48
N SER A 30 -14.24 7.18 10.30
CA SER A 30 -13.93 5.96 9.54
C SER A 30 -14.33 6.02 8.05
N CYS A 31 -14.40 7.21 7.45
CA CYS A 31 -14.53 7.36 5.99
C CYS A 31 -13.16 7.27 5.31
N GLU A 32 -13.11 6.90 4.02
CA GLU A 32 -11.86 6.90 3.24
C GLU A 32 -11.32 8.32 2.92
N GLY A 33 -12.19 9.34 3.05
CA GLY A 33 -11.89 10.73 2.72
C GLY A 33 -13.17 11.51 2.35
N ILE A 34 -13.02 12.57 1.56
CA ILE A 34 -14.11 13.46 1.16
C ILE A 34 -14.30 13.48 -0.36
N MET A 35 -15.53 13.80 -0.78
CA MET A 35 -15.87 14.05 -2.18
C MET A 35 -16.08 15.55 -2.39
N VAL A 36 -15.34 16.14 -3.33
CA VAL A 36 -15.52 17.51 -3.79
C VAL A 36 -16.38 17.48 -5.05
N LYS A 37 -17.49 18.22 -5.06
CA LYS A 37 -18.44 18.22 -6.18
C LYS A 37 -18.68 19.65 -6.64
N SER A 38 -18.58 19.88 -7.95
CA SER A 38 -19.10 21.10 -8.57
C SER A 38 -20.62 21.15 -8.40
N LEU A 39 -21.14 22.32 -8.02
CA LEU A 39 -22.57 22.54 -7.79
C LEU A 39 -23.25 23.26 -8.95
N ASP A 40 -22.53 24.16 -9.64
CA ASP A 40 -23.12 25.04 -10.66
C ASP A 40 -22.60 24.75 -12.07
N ILE A 41 -21.28 24.64 -12.25
CA ILE A 41 -20.65 24.47 -13.56
C ILE A 41 -20.48 22.97 -13.84
N ASP A 42 -21.06 22.48 -14.94
CA ASP A 42 -20.99 21.07 -15.36
C ASP A 42 -21.39 20.07 -14.25
N ALA A 43 -22.33 20.46 -13.39
CA ALA A 43 -22.78 19.70 -12.21
C ALA A 43 -23.82 18.61 -12.51
N GLY A 44 -24.11 18.36 -13.79
CA GLY A 44 -25.02 17.31 -14.22
C GLY A 44 -24.52 15.90 -13.85
N TYR A 45 -25.45 14.95 -13.72
CA TYR A 45 -25.08 13.55 -13.58
C TYR A 45 -24.74 12.96 -14.95
N PHE A 46 -23.45 12.70 -15.19
CA PHE A 46 -22.95 12.16 -16.45
C PHE A 46 -22.49 10.71 -16.29
N PRO A 47 -23.40 9.72 -16.38
CA PRO A 47 -23.02 8.33 -16.30
C PRO A 47 -22.05 7.97 -17.43
N SER A 48 -21.11 7.08 -17.14
CA SER A 48 -20.10 6.58 -18.10
C SER A 48 -19.15 7.65 -18.66
N LYS A 49 -19.15 8.88 -18.11
CA LYS A 49 -18.16 9.91 -18.41
C LYS A 49 -17.28 10.17 -17.19
N ARG A 50 -15.98 10.32 -17.43
CA ARG A 50 -15.05 10.83 -16.43
C ARG A 50 -15.02 12.35 -16.55
N THR A 51 -15.58 13.03 -15.57
CA THR A 51 -15.66 14.49 -15.51
C THR A 51 -14.95 14.99 -14.26
N ASP A 52 -14.37 16.18 -14.31
CA ASP A 52 -13.75 16.82 -13.14
C ASP A 52 -14.77 17.41 -12.15
N GLY A 53 -16.07 17.26 -12.45
CA GLY A 53 -17.14 17.68 -11.57
C GLY A 53 -17.12 16.99 -10.20
N TRP A 54 -16.66 15.74 -10.10
CA TRP A 54 -16.57 14.99 -8.84
C TRP A 54 -15.14 14.52 -8.60
N LEU A 55 -14.48 15.08 -7.59
CA LEU A 55 -13.12 14.74 -7.18
C LEU A 55 -13.14 14.00 -5.85
N LYS A 56 -12.29 12.98 -5.73
CA LYS A 56 -12.08 12.22 -4.49
C LYS A 56 -10.78 12.70 -3.83
N VAL A 57 -10.87 13.13 -2.59
CA VAL A 57 -9.71 13.47 -1.76
C VAL A 57 -9.65 12.43 -0.66
N LYS A 58 -8.63 11.58 -0.70
CA LYS A 58 -8.44 10.47 0.24
C LYS A 58 -7.16 10.67 1.03
N LYS A 59 -7.08 10.02 2.20
CA LYS A 59 -5.87 10.01 3.02
C LYS A 59 -4.65 9.63 2.18
N ASP A 60 -4.76 8.55 1.40
CA ASP A 60 -3.68 7.97 0.56
C ASP A 60 -3.11 8.90 -0.54
N TYR A 61 -3.76 10.04 -0.80
CA TYR A 61 -3.31 11.03 -1.80
C TYR A 61 -2.62 12.24 -1.20
N VAL A 62 -2.68 12.44 0.12
CA VAL A 62 -2.06 13.60 0.77
C VAL A 62 -0.67 13.23 1.25
N GLU A 63 0.35 13.95 0.76
CA GLU A 63 1.73 13.80 1.21
C GLU A 63 1.86 14.15 2.70
N GLY A 64 2.64 13.37 3.45
CA GLY A 64 2.87 13.56 4.88
C GLY A 64 1.77 13.05 5.82
N LEU A 65 0.63 12.59 5.29
CA LEU A 65 -0.44 11.99 6.10
C LEU A 65 -0.53 10.47 5.99
N ASN A 66 0.26 9.85 5.11
CA ASN A 66 0.24 8.40 4.92
C ASN A 66 1.47 7.72 5.44
N ASP A 67 1.21 6.60 6.06
CA ASP A 67 2.23 5.70 6.54
C ASP A 67 2.70 4.84 5.35
N SER A 68 3.99 4.91 5.05
CA SER A 68 4.65 4.03 4.10
C SER A 68 5.49 2.99 4.83
N LEU A 69 5.75 1.88 4.15
CA LEU A 69 6.55 0.78 4.66
C LEU A 69 7.66 0.47 3.67
N ASP A 70 8.85 0.25 4.21
CA ASP A 70 9.98 -0.23 3.46
C ASP A 70 9.91 -1.74 3.45
N LEU A 71 9.67 -2.35 2.29
CA LEU A 71 9.43 -3.79 2.16
C LEU A 71 10.36 -4.42 1.12
N VAL A 72 10.66 -5.70 1.32
CA VAL A 72 11.54 -6.48 0.45
C VAL A 72 10.71 -7.32 -0.53
N PRO A 73 10.97 -7.26 -1.85
CA PRO A 73 10.36 -8.18 -2.81
C PRO A 73 11.00 -9.56 -2.67
N ILE A 74 10.20 -10.56 -2.26
CA ILE A 74 10.65 -11.94 -2.03
C ILE A 74 10.19 -12.92 -3.10
N GLY A 75 9.39 -12.46 -4.06
CA GLY A 75 8.94 -13.24 -5.20
C GLY A 75 7.99 -12.46 -6.12
N ALA A 76 7.57 -13.07 -7.22
CA ALA A 76 6.59 -12.49 -8.13
C ALA A 76 5.79 -13.53 -8.93
N TRP A 77 4.76 -13.06 -9.62
CA TRP A 77 4.04 -13.82 -10.64
C TRP A 77 4.25 -13.20 -12.01
N HIS A 78 4.01 -13.98 -13.06
CA HIS A 78 3.85 -13.39 -14.39
C HIS A 78 2.57 -12.56 -14.45
N GLY A 79 2.69 -11.36 -15.02
CA GLY A 79 1.53 -10.51 -15.25
C GLY A 79 0.54 -11.11 -16.24
N ASN A 80 -0.62 -10.49 -16.32
CA ASN A 80 -1.66 -10.87 -17.28
C ASN A 80 -1.90 -9.75 -18.30
N GLY A 81 -2.39 -10.10 -19.50
CA GLY A 81 -2.74 -9.13 -20.55
C GLY A 81 -1.55 -8.25 -20.96
N ARG A 82 -1.69 -6.92 -20.82
CA ARG A 82 -0.60 -5.96 -21.11
C ARG A 82 0.68 -6.27 -20.32
N LYS A 83 0.57 -6.91 -19.15
CA LYS A 83 1.71 -7.24 -18.28
C LYS A 83 2.25 -8.66 -18.44
N ALA A 84 1.81 -9.42 -19.44
CA ALA A 84 2.21 -10.82 -19.63
C ALA A 84 3.73 -11.04 -19.68
N GLY A 85 4.49 -10.08 -20.20
CA GLY A 85 5.96 -10.15 -20.28
C GLY A 85 6.72 -9.68 -19.04
N TRP A 86 6.02 -9.25 -17.98
CA TRP A 86 6.58 -8.58 -16.80
C TRP A 86 6.26 -9.32 -15.50
N PHE A 87 7.08 -9.09 -14.49
CA PHE A 87 6.81 -9.53 -13.12
C PHE A 87 5.73 -8.63 -12.51
N SER A 88 4.54 -9.18 -12.26
CA SER A 88 3.43 -8.46 -11.62
C SER A 88 2.31 -9.46 -11.23
N PRO A 89 1.85 -9.50 -9.98
CA PRO A 89 2.35 -8.73 -8.83
C PRO A 89 3.71 -9.19 -8.31
N PHE A 90 4.35 -8.33 -7.52
CA PHE A 90 5.46 -8.69 -6.62
C PHE A 90 4.91 -9.05 -5.24
N LEU A 91 5.47 -10.07 -4.60
CA LEU A 91 5.22 -10.44 -3.21
C LEU A 91 6.20 -9.68 -2.32
N MET A 92 5.66 -8.81 -1.46
CA MET A 92 6.46 -7.98 -0.55
C MET A 92 6.45 -8.54 0.86
N ALA A 93 7.57 -8.42 1.56
CA ALA A 93 7.76 -8.90 2.92
C ALA A 93 8.41 -7.86 3.83
N CYS A 94 8.09 -7.95 5.12
CA CYS A 94 8.77 -7.27 6.22
C CYS A 94 9.79 -8.21 6.86
N TYR A 95 10.70 -7.68 7.65
CA TYR A 95 11.68 -8.48 8.39
C TYR A 95 11.24 -8.69 9.84
N ASN A 96 11.39 -9.91 10.37
CA ASN A 96 11.24 -10.18 11.79
C ASN A 96 12.62 -10.44 12.41
N PRO A 97 13.18 -9.51 13.19
CA PRO A 97 14.50 -9.68 13.79
C PRO A 97 14.55 -10.77 14.88
N GLU A 98 13.43 -11.12 15.50
CA GLU A 98 13.40 -12.16 16.55
C GLU A 98 13.57 -13.57 15.98
N THR A 99 13.04 -13.80 14.78
CA THR A 99 13.07 -15.10 14.11
C THR A 99 14.03 -15.14 12.92
N GLU A 100 14.60 -14.00 12.55
CA GLU A 100 15.45 -13.81 11.37
C GLU A 100 14.74 -14.24 10.07
N GLU A 101 13.48 -13.80 9.91
CA GLU A 101 12.60 -14.26 8.82
C GLU A 101 11.95 -13.10 8.05
N PHE A 102 11.77 -13.30 6.74
CA PHE A 102 10.94 -12.41 5.92
C PHE A 102 9.50 -12.90 5.90
N GLN A 103 8.58 -12.07 6.37
CA GLN A 103 7.16 -12.39 6.49
C GLN A 103 6.36 -11.63 5.42
N SER A 104 5.56 -12.34 4.62
CA SER A 104 4.81 -11.67 3.55
C SER A 104 3.75 -10.72 4.10
N VAL A 105 3.64 -9.56 3.45
CA VAL A 105 2.73 -8.47 3.83
C VAL A 105 1.67 -8.27 2.77
N CYS A 106 2.06 -8.13 1.50
CA CYS A 106 1.12 -7.80 0.44
C CYS A 106 1.62 -8.19 -0.95
N ARG A 107 0.71 -8.11 -1.93
CA ARG A 107 1.02 -8.20 -3.35
C ARG A 107 0.95 -6.81 -3.98
N VAL A 108 2.02 -6.37 -4.63
CA VAL A 108 2.08 -5.05 -5.28
C VAL A 108 2.00 -5.20 -6.79
N MET A 109 1.00 -4.55 -7.40
CA MET A 109 0.75 -4.58 -8.85
C MET A 109 0.65 -3.19 -9.48
N SER A 110 0.86 -2.12 -8.72
CA SER A 110 0.68 -0.74 -9.18
C SER A 110 1.75 0.19 -8.63
N GLY A 111 1.93 1.35 -9.26
CA GLY A 111 3.01 2.29 -8.94
C GLY A 111 4.25 2.15 -9.84
N PHE A 112 4.31 1.11 -10.64
CA PHE A 112 5.46 0.83 -11.52
C PHE A 112 5.37 1.56 -12.87
N SER A 113 6.49 2.11 -13.33
CA SER A 113 6.68 2.61 -14.69
C SER A 113 7.07 1.48 -15.65
N ASP A 114 6.95 1.70 -16.97
CA ASP A 114 7.41 0.72 -17.95
C ASP A 114 8.94 0.52 -17.86
N ALA A 115 9.70 1.56 -17.54
CA ALA A 115 11.14 1.49 -17.29
C ALA A 115 11.48 0.61 -16.08
N PHE A 116 10.70 0.73 -14.99
CA PHE A 116 10.87 -0.12 -13.80
C PHE A 116 10.71 -1.60 -14.14
N TYR A 117 9.71 -1.98 -14.95
CA TYR A 117 9.56 -3.39 -15.31
C TYR A 117 10.72 -3.95 -16.13
N ILE A 118 11.31 -3.12 -16.99
CA ILE A 118 12.52 -3.49 -17.76
C ILE A 118 13.67 -3.75 -16.79
N GLU A 119 13.93 -2.78 -15.91
CA GLU A 119 15.00 -2.85 -14.91
C GLU A 119 14.84 -4.07 -14.00
N MET A 120 13.63 -4.32 -13.47
CA MET A 120 13.40 -5.45 -12.57
C MET A 120 13.50 -6.80 -13.26
N LYS A 121 13.18 -6.88 -14.55
CA LYS A 121 13.35 -8.10 -15.34
C LYS A 121 14.83 -8.43 -15.58
N GLU A 122 15.65 -7.40 -15.75
CA GLU A 122 17.10 -7.55 -15.86
C GLU A 122 17.74 -7.85 -14.50
N PHE A 123 17.31 -7.13 -13.46
CA PHE A 123 17.81 -7.29 -12.09
C PHE A 123 17.53 -8.69 -11.54
N PHE A 124 16.26 -9.11 -11.50
CA PHE A 124 15.87 -10.47 -11.07
C PHE A 124 16.07 -11.46 -12.21
N SER A 125 17.32 -11.80 -12.47
CA SER A 125 17.73 -12.83 -13.43
C SER A 125 18.84 -13.71 -12.84
N GLY A 126 19.06 -14.87 -13.44
CA GLY A 126 20.09 -15.82 -13.00
C GLY A 126 19.90 -16.24 -11.53
N ASP A 127 20.96 -16.08 -10.74
CA ASP A 127 21.01 -16.54 -9.35
C ASP A 127 20.09 -15.75 -8.40
N ARG A 128 19.56 -14.60 -8.83
CA ARG A 128 18.56 -13.84 -8.06
C ARG A 128 17.16 -14.46 -8.11
N ILE A 129 16.92 -15.38 -9.05
CA ILE A 129 15.71 -16.20 -9.09
C ILE A 129 16.02 -17.52 -8.40
N LEU A 130 15.43 -17.72 -7.23
CA LEU A 130 15.65 -18.90 -6.41
C LEU A 130 14.78 -20.06 -6.90
N ALA A 131 15.39 -21.24 -7.02
CA ALA A 131 14.70 -22.44 -7.51
C ALA A 131 13.57 -22.94 -6.58
N LYS A 132 13.62 -22.57 -5.29
CA LYS A 132 12.62 -22.96 -4.29
C LYS A 132 12.48 -21.89 -3.23
N LYS A 133 11.34 -21.91 -2.53
CA LYS A 133 11.08 -21.04 -1.37
C LYS A 133 12.17 -21.22 -0.29
N PRO A 134 12.89 -20.17 0.10
CA PRO A 134 13.77 -20.20 1.27
C PRO A 134 13.04 -20.60 2.56
N PRO A 135 13.73 -21.29 3.50
CA PRO A 135 13.13 -21.68 4.77
C PRO A 135 12.76 -20.48 5.65
N TYR A 136 13.51 -19.39 5.55
CA TYR A 136 13.31 -18.14 6.28
C TYR A 136 12.26 -17.21 5.65
N TYR A 137 11.55 -17.65 4.59
CA TYR A 137 10.38 -16.95 4.04
C TYR A 137 9.09 -17.51 4.61
N ARG A 138 8.34 -16.68 5.35
CA ARG A 138 7.04 -17.00 5.93
C ARG A 138 5.91 -16.41 5.09
N THR A 139 5.22 -17.28 4.38
CA THR A 139 4.09 -16.92 3.54
C THR A 139 3.29 -18.17 3.16
N VAL A 140 1.96 -18.04 3.04
CA VAL A 140 1.09 -19.06 2.44
C VAL A 140 1.03 -18.91 0.91
N GLU A 141 1.43 -17.73 0.40
CA GLU A 141 1.46 -17.44 -1.03
C GLU A 141 2.49 -18.29 -1.78
N VAL A 142 2.12 -18.65 -3.01
CA VAL A 142 2.97 -19.40 -3.94
C VAL A 142 3.19 -18.55 -5.20
N PRO A 143 4.20 -17.67 -5.22
CA PRO A 143 4.67 -17.00 -6.43
C PRO A 143 5.22 -17.98 -7.45
N ASP A 144 5.19 -17.57 -8.72
CA ASP A 144 5.79 -18.33 -9.83
C ASP A 144 7.32 -18.37 -9.71
N MET A 145 7.90 -17.35 -9.09
CA MET A 145 9.33 -17.18 -8.89
C MET A 145 9.63 -16.61 -7.50
N TRP A 146 10.66 -17.15 -6.86
CA TRP A 146 11.18 -16.66 -5.59
C TRP A 146 12.41 -15.79 -5.87
N PHE A 147 12.57 -14.72 -5.11
CA PHE A 147 13.69 -13.79 -5.29
C PHE A 147 14.64 -13.80 -4.09
N SER A 148 15.92 -13.56 -4.35
CA SER A 148 16.88 -13.20 -3.30
C SER A 148 16.48 -11.85 -2.69
N PRO A 149 16.55 -11.71 -1.35
CA PRO A 149 16.22 -10.45 -0.69
C PRO A 149 17.44 -9.53 -0.84
N GLU A 150 17.43 -8.65 -1.85
CA GLU A 150 18.57 -7.76 -2.15
C GLU A 150 18.20 -6.28 -2.18
N VAL A 151 16.92 -5.95 -2.42
CA VAL A 151 16.46 -4.56 -2.57
C VAL A 151 15.30 -4.29 -1.63
N VAL A 152 15.13 -3.02 -1.27
CA VAL A 152 14.05 -2.54 -0.42
C VAL A 152 13.27 -1.49 -1.19
N TRP A 153 11.94 -1.54 -1.13
CA TRP A 153 11.05 -0.61 -1.80
C TRP A 153 10.11 0.07 -0.81
N GLU A 154 9.91 1.36 -1.00
CA GLU A 154 8.86 2.08 -0.29
C GLU A 154 7.50 1.72 -0.90
N ILE A 155 6.66 1.09 -0.10
CA ILE A 155 5.30 0.69 -0.43
C ILE A 155 4.33 1.53 0.41
N ARG A 156 3.34 2.11 -0.25
CA ARG A 156 2.26 2.86 0.39
C ARG A 156 0.93 2.14 0.25
N GLY A 157 0.13 2.16 1.31
CA GLY A 157 -1.22 1.63 1.32
C GLY A 157 -2.26 2.65 1.77
N ALA A 158 -3.53 2.25 1.69
CA ALA A 158 -4.63 3.02 2.24
C ALA A 158 -4.86 2.68 3.73
N ASP A 159 -4.93 1.39 4.06
CA ASP A 159 -5.22 0.88 5.41
C ASP A 159 -4.54 -0.48 5.62
N PHE A 160 -4.44 -0.92 6.88
CA PHE A 160 -4.03 -2.28 7.23
C PHE A 160 -5.25 -3.17 7.52
N THR A 161 -5.11 -4.45 7.19
CA THR A 161 -6.19 -5.44 7.30
C THR A 161 -5.67 -6.78 7.80
N ILE A 162 -6.50 -7.52 8.52
CA ILE A 162 -6.20 -8.92 8.90
C ILE A 162 -6.27 -9.79 7.64
N SER A 163 -5.21 -10.54 7.38
CA SER A 163 -5.05 -11.39 6.20
C SER A 163 -4.93 -12.86 6.57
N PRO A 164 -5.67 -13.77 5.90
CA PRO A 164 -5.53 -15.20 6.09
C PRO A 164 -4.30 -15.79 5.38
N VAL A 165 -3.70 -15.08 4.42
CA VAL A 165 -2.61 -15.61 3.57
C VAL A 165 -1.25 -14.99 3.88
N HIS A 166 -1.23 -13.73 4.31
CA HIS A 166 -0.03 -13.01 4.69
C HIS A 166 0.33 -13.32 6.13
N GLN A 167 1.62 -13.33 6.44
CA GLN A 167 2.16 -13.85 7.70
C GLN A 167 2.87 -12.77 8.54
N ALA A 168 2.92 -11.53 8.06
CA ALA A 168 3.45 -10.41 8.82
C ALA A 168 2.67 -10.20 10.12
N ALA A 169 3.37 -10.02 11.24
CA ALA A 169 2.79 -9.72 12.54
C ALA A 169 1.78 -10.77 13.08
N VAL A 170 1.84 -12.01 12.60
CA VAL A 170 1.10 -13.13 13.21
C VAL A 170 1.51 -13.26 14.68
N GLY A 171 0.52 -13.42 15.56
CA GLY A 171 0.73 -13.50 17.01
C GLY A 171 0.86 -12.15 17.72
N LEU A 172 1.18 -11.07 17.01
CA LEU A 172 1.27 -9.72 17.59
C LEU A 172 -0.10 -9.02 17.59
N VAL A 173 -0.84 -9.14 16.49
CA VAL A 173 -2.19 -8.55 16.36
C VAL A 173 -3.27 -9.61 16.46
N HIS A 174 -3.16 -10.68 15.66
CA HIS A 174 -4.11 -11.78 15.62
C HIS A 174 -3.36 -13.11 15.80
N GLN A 175 -3.92 -14.04 16.58
CA GLN A 175 -3.23 -15.26 16.99
C GLN A 175 -2.78 -16.15 15.82
N SER A 176 -3.60 -16.25 14.77
CA SER A 176 -3.37 -17.16 13.64
C SER A 176 -3.34 -16.51 12.25
N ARG A 177 -3.48 -15.18 12.17
CA ARG A 177 -3.61 -14.44 10.90
C ARG A 177 -2.63 -13.28 10.91
N GLY A 178 -2.02 -13.01 9.77
CA GLY A 178 -1.10 -11.89 9.63
C GLY A 178 -1.82 -10.61 9.24
N ILE A 179 -1.04 -9.58 9.00
CA ILE A 179 -1.51 -8.26 8.57
C ILE A 179 -1.10 -8.03 7.11
N SER A 180 -1.98 -7.38 6.37
CA SER A 180 -1.76 -6.99 4.99
C SER A 180 -2.18 -5.56 4.73
N ILE A 181 -1.62 -4.98 3.69
CA ILE A 181 -1.86 -3.61 3.25
C ILE A 181 -2.95 -3.60 2.18
N ARG A 182 -3.96 -2.73 2.35
CA ARG A 182 -4.99 -2.48 1.36
C ARG A 182 -4.51 -1.47 0.32
N PHE A 183 -4.72 -1.79 -0.96
CA PHE A 183 -4.33 -0.97 -2.11
C PHE A 183 -2.84 -0.60 -2.14
N PRO A 184 -1.93 -1.56 -1.97
CA PRO A 184 -0.50 -1.26 -1.90
C PRO A 184 0.02 -0.78 -3.26
N ARG A 185 0.87 0.24 -3.23
CA ARG A 185 1.49 0.86 -4.40
C ARG A 185 2.97 1.07 -4.15
N PHE A 186 3.77 0.74 -5.15
CA PHE A 186 5.17 1.11 -5.18
C PHE A 186 5.31 2.64 -5.30
N ILE A 187 6.20 3.22 -4.50
CA ILE A 187 6.56 4.64 -4.55
C ILE A 187 7.93 4.80 -5.21
N HIS A 188 8.99 4.27 -4.58
CA HIS A 188 10.33 4.23 -5.15
C HIS A 188 11.18 3.12 -4.52
N SER A 189 12.34 2.85 -5.12
CA SER A 189 13.38 1.99 -4.54
C SER A 189 14.16 2.76 -3.48
N THR A 190 14.62 2.09 -2.42
CA THR A 190 15.48 2.66 -1.38
C THR A 190 16.84 1.94 -1.41
N PRO A 191 17.76 2.33 -2.31
CA PRO A 191 19.01 1.61 -2.54
C PRO A 191 19.96 1.66 -1.34
N ASP A 192 19.79 2.63 -0.44
CA ASP A 192 20.64 2.84 0.73
C ASP A 192 20.27 1.95 1.93
N ARG A 193 19.25 1.09 1.79
CA ARG A 193 18.76 0.24 2.89
C ARG A 193 19.04 -1.23 2.64
N ASN A 194 19.52 -1.91 3.67
CA ASN A 194 19.66 -3.35 3.63
C ASN A 194 18.29 -4.04 3.82
N PRO A 195 18.07 -5.22 3.21
CA PRO A 195 16.84 -5.99 3.39
C PRO A 195 16.47 -6.28 4.86
N GLU A 196 17.47 -6.48 5.73
CA GLU A 196 17.26 -6.72 7.17
C GLU A 196 16.90 -5.43 7.95
N GLU A 197 17.11 -4.26 7.35
CA GLU A 197 16.75 -2.94 7.89
C GLU A 197 15.42 -2.41 7.31
N CYS A 198 14.68 -3.26 6.60
CA CYS A 198 13.33 -2.94 6.15
C CYS A 198 12.36 -2.88 7.34
N SER A 199 11.13 -2.42 7.10
CA SER A 199 10.12 -2.36 8.13
C SER A 199 9.88 -3.72 8.76
N THR A 200 9.62 -3.71 10.06
CA THR A 200 9.53 -4.93 10.87
C THR A 200 8.09 -5.40 11.08
N ALA A 201 7.95 -6.65 11.54
CA ALA A 201 6.65 -7.16 11.98
C ALA A 201 6.04 -6.32 13.14
N ALA A 202 6.90 -5.76 14.01
CA ALA A 202 6.47 -4.88 15.09
C ALA A 202 5.95 -3.54 14.56
N ASP A 203 6.64 -2.93 13.58
CA ASP A 203 6.19 -1.69 12.93
C ASP A 203 4.82 -1.87 12.30
N ILE A 204 4.60 -2.98 11.59
CA ILE A 204 3.30 -3.30 10.99
C ILE A 204 2.21 -3.45 12.05
N ALA A 205 2.51 -4.09 13.19
CA ALA A 205 1.56 -4.23 14.29
C ALA A 205 1.22 -2.88 14.92
N GLU A 206 2.22 -2.01 15.12
CA GLU A 206 2.03 -0.66 15.63
C GLU A 206 1.15 0.18 14.69
N MET A 207 1.44 0.17 13.39
CA MET A 207 0.67 0.89 12.37
C MET A 207 -0.76 0.37 12.23
N PHE A 208 -0.96 -0.95 12.35
CA PHE A 208 -2.31 -1.52 12.39
C PHE A 208 -3.10 -1.00 13.60
N ASN A 209 -2.47 -0.90 14.77
CA ASN A 209 -3.14 -0.45 15.99
C ASN A 209 -3.37 1.06 16.01
N SER A 210 -2.53 1.84 15.34
CA SER A 210 -2.66 3.31 15.25
C SER A 210 -3.69 3.75 14.21
N GLN A 211 -4.13 2.84 13.32
CA GLN A 211 -5.07 3.20 12.26
C GLN A 211 -6.42 3.65 12.84
N THR A 212 -6.97 4.73 12.28
CA THR A 212 -8.22 5.35 12.77
C THR A 212 -9.42 4.40 12.65
N ARG A 213 -9.40 3.53 11.64
CA ARG A 213 -10.43 2.52 11.41
C ARG A 213 -10.17 1.31 12.30
N LYS A 214 -10.91 1.23 13.42
CA LYS A 214 -10.87 0.05 14.28
C LYS A 214 -11.45 -1.17 13.57
N MET A 215 -10.66 -2.22 13.46
CA MET A 215 -11.11 -3.53 12.98
C MET A 215 -11.36 -4.44 14.19
N ASP A 216 -12.42 -5.24 14.13
CA ASP A 216 -12.65 -6.26 15.15
C ASP A 216 -11.70 -7.43 14.93
N VAL A 217 -10.77 -7.61 15.86
CA VAL A 217 -9.73 -8.65 15.82
C VAL A 217 -10.21 -9.94 16.50
N THR A 218 -11.38 -9.94 17.15
CA THR A 218 -11.87 -11.06 17.96
C THR A 218 -12.75 -12.06 17.19
N ALA A 219 -13.01 -11.83 15.91
CA ALA A 219 -13.88 -12.71 15.12
C ALA A 219 -13.19 -14.02 14.71
N GLU A 220 -13.15 -14.98 15.62
CA GLU A 220 -12.92 -16.40 15.32
C GLU A 220 -14.07 -16.92 14.44
N ARG A 221 -13.72 -17.31 13.20
CA ARG A 221 -14.45 -18.31 12.41
C ARG A 221 -13.45 -19.15 11.64
#